data_AF-A0A7C1ELN2-F1
#
_entry.id   AF-A0A7C1ELN2-F1
#
_cell.length_a   1.000
_cell.length_b   1.000
_cell.length_c   1.000
_cell.angle_alpha   90.00
_cell.angle_beta   90.00
_cell.angle_gamma   90.00
#
_symmetry.space_group_name_H-M   'P 1'
#
loop_
_entity.id
_entity.type
_entity.pdbx_description
1 polymer ?
#
loop_
_entity_poly.entity_id
_entity_poly.type
_entity_poly.pdbx_seq_one_letter_code
_entity_poly.pdbx_strand_id
1 'polypeptide(L)'
;MINFRGFVYAPINEQGVVFLFGKIAHEFGMYVELIRTGYPDCIAKRFIGKDRWEDLRIEFEFRSSDFQRHKHDINGADMIVCWKHDWSECPKSIEILELSEEIKNLENITIEAPDKISRDSEYDMEDYLKRGSQESVLLFRVLDKAILKIDGDIYNKTHKYRIYYYSPKRVFANVKVMKKGLNVLLFTNAKKIKGVETISKDYAQKWGRIYINSKHDIRTAIRALKKSHKLITYCVENNIPTGWYAEADE
;
A
#
# COMPACT_ATOMS: atom_id res chain seq x y z
N MET A 1 19.72 -0.83 15.75
CA MET A 1 18.92 -1.21 14.56
C MET A 1 18.04 -2.37 14.98
N ILE A 2 16.77 -2.41 14.58
CA ILE A 2 15.84 -3.50 14.91
C ILE A 2 15.47 -4.33 13.69
N ASN A 3 15.52 -3.74 12.49
CA ASN A 3 15.24 -4.39 11.20
C ASN A 3 13.98 -5.27 11.22
N PHE A 4 12.87 -4.73 11.73
CA PHE A 4 11.65 -5.50 12.02
C PHE A 4 10.49 -5.05 11.12
N ARG A 5 9.96 -5.94 10.30
CA ARG A 5 8.81 -5.73 9.39
C ARG A 5 8.92 -4.44 8.55
N GLY A 6 10.12 -4.10 8.12
CA GLY A 6 10.42 -2.88 7.35
C GLY A 6 10.69 -1.62 8.15
N PHE A 7 10.66 -1.67 9.49
CA PHE A 7 11.09 -0.60 10.36
C PHE A 7 12.52 -0.86 10.82
N VAL A 8 13.48 -0.15 10.21
CA VAL A 8 14.91 -0.49 10.32
C VAL A 8 15.51 -0.06 11.67
N TYR A 9 15.20 1.16 12.10
CA TYR A 9 15.73 1.73 13.34
C TYR A 9 14.67 1.67 14.44
N ALA A 10 15.14 1.58 15.69
CA ALA A 10 14.26 1.64 16.85
C ALA A 10 13.51 2.99 16.87
N PRO A 11 12.29 3.05 17.45
CA PRO A 11 11.67 4.31 17.81
C PRO A 11 12.66 5.22 18.55
N ILE A 12 12.60 6.52 18.26
CA ILE A 12 13.37 7.56 18.97
C ILE A 12 12.44 8.59 19.65
N ASN A 13 11.13 8.39 19.52
CA ASN A 13 10.05 9.22 20.08
C ASN A 13 8.73 8.42 20.04
N GLU A 14 7.66 9.02 20.57
CA GLU A 14 6.30 8.47 20.61
C GLU A 14 5.77 8.11 19.21
N GLN A 15 5.99 8.94 18.20
CA GLN A 15 5.49 8.67 16.84
C GLN A 15 6.07 7.38 16.25
N GLY A 16 7.34 7.05 16.58
CA GLY A 16 7.92 5.75 16.24
C GLY A 16 7.24 4.58 16.95
N VAL A 17 6.77 4.77 18.19
CA VAL A 17 6.00 3.79 18.97
C VAL A 17 4.64 3.56 18.34
N VAL A 18 3.90 4.64 18.03
CA VAL A 18 2.61 4.58 17.32
C VAL A 18 2.74 3.81 16.01
N PHE A 19 3.75 4.15 15.19
CA PHE A 19 3.98 3.48 13.92
C PHE A 19 4.24 1.98 14.12
N LEU A 20 5.16 1.60 15.02
CA LEU A 20 5.51 0.21 15.28
C LEU A 20 4.31 -0.58 15.82
N PHE A 21 3.58 -0.05 16.80
CA PHE A 21 2.35 -0.66 17.32
C PHE A 21 1.32 -0.88 16.21
N GLY A 22 1.10 0.10 15.34
CA GLY A 22 0.21 -0.04 14.19
C GLY A 22 0.59 -1.20 13.25
N LYS A 23 1.85 -1.64 13.22
CA LYS A 23 2.30 -2.81 12.45
C LYS A 23 2.02 -4.15 13.13
N ILE A 24 1.80 -4.17 14.45
CA ILE A 24 1.70 -5.40 15.24
C ILE A 24 0.46 -5.49 16.14
N ALA A 25 -0.41 -4.48 16.17
CA ALA A 25 -1.61 -4.47 17.02
C ALA A 25 -2.50 -5.73 16.83
N HIS A 26 -2.57 -6.23 15.60
CA HIS A 26 -3.31 -7.45 15.27
C HIS A 26 -2.73 -8.72 15.91
N GLU A 27 -1.43 -8.75 16.20
CA GLU A 27 -0.76 -9.87 16.91
C GLU A 27 -1.27 -10.00 18.34
N PHE A 28 -1.74 -8.89 18.93
CA PHE A 28 -2.34 -8.84 20.25
C PHE A 28 -3.88 -8.92 20.21
N GLY A 29 -4.45 -9.31 19.07
CA GLY A 29 -5.90 -9.40 18.89
C GLY A 29 -6.61 -8.05 19.03
N MET A 30 -5.93 -6.96 18.67
CA MET A 30 -6.49 -5.61 18.78
C MET A 30 -6.92 -5.04 17.42
N TYR A 31 -8.06 -4.34 17.43
CA TYR A 31 -8.46 -3.41 16.37
C TYR A 31 -8.30 -1.98 16.86
N VAL A 32 -7.53 -1.16 16.14
CA VAL A 32 -7.43 0.27 16.41
C VAL A 32 -8.60 0.99 15.75
N GLU A 33 -9.43 1.68 16.54
CA GLU A 33 -10.59 2.43 16.06
C GLU A 33 -10.27 3.90 15.82
N LEU A 34 -9.41 4.50 16.65
CA LEU A 34 -9.05 5.91 16.57
C LEU A 34 -7.62 6.14 17.07
N ILE A 35 -6.86 6.97 16.35
CA ILE A 35 -5.63 7.61 16.83
C ILE A 35 -5.82 9.12 16.68
N ARG A 36 -5.46 9.90 17.70
CA ARG A 36 -5.68 11.35 17.71
C ARG A 36 -4.57 12.09 18.45
N THR A 37 -4.53 13.40 18.24
CA THR A 37 -3.77 14.32 19.09
C THR A 37 -4.66 14.70 20.27
N GLY A 38 -4.49 14.03 21.41
CA GLY A 38 -5.22 14.31 22.64
C GLY A 38 -5.43 13.08 23.50
N TYR A 39 -5.70 13.27 24.79
CA TYR A 39 -5.72 12.20 25.78
C TYR A 39 -7.07 11.45 25.87
N PRO A 40 -7.10 10.10 25.90
CA PRO A 40 -6.02 9.19 25.49
C PRO A 40 -5.78 9.24 23.98
N ASP A 41 -4.55 8.95 23.56
CA ASP A 41 -4.09 8.99 22.17
C ASP A 41 -4.84 8.01 21.26
N CYS A 42 -5.25 6.86 21.80
CA CYS A 42 -5.82 5.77 21.02
C CYS A 42 -7.03 5.11 21.69
N ILE A 43 -8.03 4.80 20.87
CA ILE A 43 -9.15 3.92 21.23
C ILE A 43 -9.02 2.66 20.39
N ALA A 44 -9.01 1.51 21.06
CA ALA A 44 -8.90 0.20 20.44
C ALA A 44 -9.92 -0.77 21.04
N LYS A 45 -10.11 -1.91 20.38
CA LYS A 45 -10.82 -3.06 20.90
C LYS A 45 -9.91 -4.25 20.97
N ARG A 46 -9.92 -5.00 22.08
CA ARG A 46 -9.16 -6.25 22.22
C ARG A 46 -10.09 -7.45 22.28
N PHE A 47 -9.74 -8.51 21.55
CA PHE A 47 -10.46 -9.77 21.59
C PHE A 47 -10.22 -10.50 22.91
N ILE A 48 -11.29 -10.86 23.60
CA ILE A 48 -11.25 -11.55 24.91
C ILE A 48 -11.93 -12.93 24.87
N GLY A 49 -12.06 -13.52 23.67
CA GLY A 49 -12.61 -14.86 23.45
C GLY A 49 -14.13 -14.90 23.29
N LYS A 50 -14.62 -15.99 22.68
CA LYS A 50 -16.06 -16.25 22.41
C LYS A 50 -16.78 -15.07 21.72
N ASP A 51 -16.15 -14.52 20.69
CA ASP A 51 -16.66 -13.36 19.93
C ASP A 51 -16.89 -12.08 20.74
N ARG A 52 -16.26 -11.98 21.93
CA ARG A 52 -16.34 -10.80 22.78
C ARG A 52 -15.12 -9.91 22.62
N TRP A 53 -15.37 -8.63 22.81
CA TRP A 53 -14.40 -7.55 22.69
C TRP A 53 -14.52 -6.63 23.90
N GLU A 54 -13.39 -6.12 24.36
CA GLU A 54 -13.34 -5.03 25.34
C GLU A 54 -12.81 -3.76 24.68
N ASP A 55 -13.29 -2.61 25.14
CA ASP A 55 -12.77 -1.30 24.72
C ASP A 55 -11.50 -0.99 25.53
N LEU A 56 -10.48 -0.45 24.87
CA LEU A 56 -9.21 -0.05 25.46
C LEU A 56 -8.89 1.40 25.12
N ARG A 57 -8.58 2.17 26.15
CA ARG A 57 -7.98 3.51 26.04
C ARG A 57 -6.47 3.37 26.19
N ILE A 58 -5.74 3.65 25.12
CA ILE A 58 -4.30 3.47 25.05
C ILE A 58 -3.63 4.84 25.00
N GLU A 59 -2.63 5.04 25.86
CA GLU A 59 -1.68 6.14 25.72
C GLU A 59 -0.36 5.63 25.13
N PHE A 60 0.19 6.36 24.16
CA PHE A 60 1.47 6.03 23.58
C PHE A 60 2.57 6.86 24.20
N GLU A 61 3.64 6.20 24.64
CA GLU A 61 4.75 6.88 25.27
C GLU A 61 6.08 6.39 24.73
N PHE A 62 7.11 7.24 24.67
CA PHE A 62 8.44 6.73 24.34
C PHE A 62 8.98 5.87 25.50
N ARG A 63 8.87 6.39 26.72
CA ARG A 63 9.14 5.67 27.97
C ARG A 63 7.89 5.63 28.81
N SER A 64 7.57 4.54 29.47
CA SER A 64 6.34 4.49 30.29
C SER A 64 6.26 5.57 31.38
N SER A 65 7.40 6.05 31.92
CA SER A 65 7.41 7.14 32.91
C SER A 65 7.00 8.51 32.34
N ASP A 66 6.99 8.65 31.03
CA ASP A 66 6.57 9.86 30.33
C ASP A 66 5.08 10.15 30.59
N PHE A 67 4.26 9.11 30.77
CA PHE A 67 2.85 9.22 31.18
C PHE A 67 2.69 10.04 32.46
N GLN A 68 3.51 9.73 33.47
CA GLN A 68 3.52 10.46 34.74
C GLN A 68 4.08 11.87 34.56
N ARG A 69 5.14 12.03 33.75
CA ARG A 69 5.75 13.33 33.47
C ARG A 69 4.77 14.30 32.80
N HIS A 70 3.94 13.79 31.88
CA HIS A 70 2.90 14.54 31.17
C HIS A 70 1.65 14.78 32.04
N LYS A 71 1.58 14.17 33.23
CA LYS A 71 0.49 14.31 34.22
C LYS A 71 -0.86 13.83 33.70
N HIS A 72 -0.86 12.75 32.93
CA HIS A 72 -2.10 12.10 32.51
C HIS A 72 -2.85 11.51 33.70
N ASP A 73 -4.18 11.57 33.65
CA ASP A 73 -5.03 10.98 34.68
C ASP A 73 -5.03 9.45 34.52
N ILE A 74 -4.57 8.72 35.52
CA ILE A 74 -4.50 7.26 35.55
C ILE A 74 -5.83 6.59 35.19
N ASN A 75 -6.97 7.24 35.45
CA ASN A 75 -8.30 6.68 35.15
C ASN A 75 -8.72 6.88 33.68
N GLY A 76 -7.97 7.65 32.91
CA GLY A 76 -8.25 7.99 31.51
C GLY A 76 -7.67 7.00 30.50
N ALA A 77 -6.77 6.11 30.93
CA ALA A 77 -6.13 5.09 30.10
C ALA A 77 -6.19 3.73 30.80
N ASP A 78 -6.39 2.68 29.99
CA ASP A 78 -6.40 1.29 30.44
C ASP A 78 -5.04 0.63 30.16
N MET A 79 -4.28 1.18 29.21
CA MET A 79 -2.98 0.65 28.77
C MET A 79 -2.02 1.77 28.35
N ILE A 80 -0.73 1.59 28.63
CA ILE A 80 0.36 2.34 28.03
C ILE A 80 1.10 1.42 27.06
N VAL A 81 1.18 1.83 25.80
CA VAL A 81 2.07 1.19 24.82
C VAL A 81 3.32 2.05 24.71
N CYS A 82 4.48 1.47 25.03
CA CYS A 82 5.73 2.21 25.05
C CYS A 82 6.88 1.51 24.34
N TRP A 83 7.91 2.27 23.93
CA TRP A 83 9.13 1.64 23.44
C TRP A 83 9.88 0.94 24.57
N LYS A 84 10.03 1.61 25.72
CA LYS A 84 10.74 1.09 26.89
C LYS A 84 9.95 1.31 28.17
N HIS A 85 9.81 0.25 28.97
CA HIS A 85 9.24 0.37 30.31
C HIS A 85 10.31 0.77 31.33
N ASP A 86 10.10 1.88 32.03
CA ASP A 86 10.99 2.37 33.08
C ASP A 86 10.25 2.96 34.30
N TRP A 87 8.93 2.77 34.38
CA TRP A 87 8.11 3.26 35.49
C TRP A 87 7.73 2.15 36.45
N SER A 88 8.60 1.87 37.44
CA SER A 88 8.39 0.80 38.42
C SER A 88 7.14 0.98 39.28
N GLU A 89 6.76 2.23 39.55
CA GLU A 89 5.61 2.59 40.39
C GLU A 89 4.30 2.73 39.59
N CYS A 90 4.27 2.24 38.33
CA CYS A 90 3.06 2.29 37.51
C CYS A 90 1.90 1.58 38.23
N PRO A 91 0.73 2.23 38.36
CA PRO A 91 -0.45 1.62 38.95
C PRO A 91 -0.82 0.32 38.24
N LYS A 92 -1.15 -0.72 39.02
CA LYS A 92 -1.56 -2.04 38.49
C LYS A 92 -2.87 -2.01 37.69
N SER A 93 -3.60 -0.90 37.73
CA SER A 93 -4.80 -0.68 36.93
C SER A 93 -4.49 -0.34 35.46
N ILE A 94 -3.25 0.05 35.15
CA ILE A 94 -2.79 0.33 33.79
C ILE A 94 -1.93 -0.85 33.31
N GLU A 95 -2.29 -1.43 32.18
CA GLU A 95 -1.50 -2.44 31.50
C GLU A 95 -0.31 -1.81 30.76
N ILE A 96 0.87 -2.45 30.77
CA ILE A 96 2.03 -1.98 30.01
C ILE A 96 2.33 -2.94 28.87
N LEU A 97 2.40 -2.42 27.64
CA LEU A 97 2.90 -3.13 26.47
C LEU A 97 4.24 -2.53 26.03
N GLU A 98 5.34 -3.21 26.34
CA GLU A 98 6.70 -2.77 25.99
C GLU A 98 7.14 -3.32 24.63
N LEU A 99 7.07 -2.47 23.60
CA LEU A 99 7.34 -2.88 22.22
C LEU A 99 8.76 -3.39 22.01
N SER A 100 9.77 -2.92 22.75
CA SER A 100 11.15 -3.39 22.56
C SER A 100 11.35 -4.86 22.92
N GLU A 101 10.55 -5.38 23.86
CA GLU A 101 10.58 -6.79 24.24
C GLU A 101 9.63 -7.62 23.38
N GLU A 102 8.42 -7.12 23.13
CA GLU A 102 7.41 -7.85 22.36
C GLU A 102 7.88 -8.23 20.95
N ILE A 103 8.53 -7.30 20.22
CA ILE A 103 8.98 -7.58 18.85
C ILE A 103 10.01 -8.70 18.75
N LYS A 104 10.70 -9.05 19.85
CA LYS A 104 11.67 -10.17 19.86
C LYS A 104 10.97 -11.53 19.76
N ASN A 105 9.70 -11.59 20.13
CA ASN A 105 8.89 -12.81 20.14
C ASN A 105 8.01 -12.95 18.88
N LEU A 106 7.98 -11.93 18.03
CA LEU A 106 7.17 -11.91 16.81
C LEU A 106 7.98 -12.32 15.58
N GLU A 107 7.33 -13.00 14.65
CA GLU A 107 7.94 -13.34 13.37
C GLU A 107 8.25 -12.06 12.58
N ASN A 108 9.47 -11.98 12.06
CA ASN A 108 9.92 -10.86 11.26
C ASN A 108 9.68 -11.14 9.77
N ILE A 109 8.81 -10.34 9.16
CA ILE A 109 8.52 -10.40 7.73
C ILE A 109 9.48 -9.47 6.98
N THR A 110 10.37 -10.04 6.17
CA THR A 110 11.34 -9.27 5.40
C THR A 110 10.68 -8.56 4.21
N ILE A 111 11.01 -7.29 4.00
CA ILE A 111 10.64 -6.59 2.76
C ILE A 111 11.51 -7.13 1.63
N GLU A 112 10.90 -7.83 0.68
CA GLU A 112 11.58 -8.25 -0.54
C GLU A 112 11.73 -7.09 -1.52
N ALA A 113 12.86 -7.07 -2.22
CA ALA A 113 13.13 -6.10 -3.26
C ALA A 113 12.18 -6.31 -4.47
N PRO A 114 11.80 -5.25 -5.21
CA PRO A 114 10.86 -5.36 -6.31
C PRO A 114 11.23 -6.39 -7.40
N ASP A 115 12.52 -6.60 -7.61
CA ASP A 115 13.09 -7.59 -8.53
C ASP A 115 12.97 -9.03 -8.02
N LYS A 116 12.83 -9.21 -6.70
CA LYS A 116 12.58 -10.51 -6.06
C LYS A 116 11.11 -10.79 -5.78
N ILE A 117 10.19 -9.87 -6.11
CA ILE A 117 8.75 -9.99 -5.86
C ILE A 117 8.31 -11.42 -6.17
N SER A 118 8.03 -12.19 -5.12
CA SER A 118 7.22 -13.38 -5.25
C SER A 118 6.01 -12.97 -6.08
N ARG A 119 5.65 -13.75 -7.10
CA ARG A 119 4.49 -13.47 -7.96
C ARG A 119 3.16 -13.57 -7.20
N ASP A 120 3.20 -13.48 -5.87
CA ASP A 120 2.07 -13.42 -4.96
C ASP A 120 1.46 -12.02 -5.08
N SER A 121 0.64 -11.84 -6.13
CA SER A 121 -0.34 -10.79 -6.12
C SER A 121 -1.33 -11.04 -4.98
N GLU A 122 -1.72 -9.97 -4.27
CA GLU A 122 -2.76 -10.01 -3.22
C GLU A 122 -4.05 -10.69 -3.69
N TYR A 123 -4.29 -10.70 -5.01
CA TYR A 123 -5.41 -11.35 -5.68
C TYR A 123 -4.90 -12.34 -6.71
N ASP A 124 -5.50 -13.51 -6.80
CA ASP A 124 -5.23 -14.44 -7.88
C ASP A 124 -5.68 -13.88 -9.25
N MET A 125 -4.83 -14.04 -10.27
CA MET A 125 -5.12 -13.52 -11.60
C MET A 125 -6.27 -14.28 -12.26
N GLU A 126 -6.33 -15.60 -12.14
CA GLU A 126 -7.37 -16.39 -12.77
C GLU A 126 -8.73 -16.11 -12.13
N ASP A 127 -8.79 -15.92 -10.81
CA ASP A 127 -9.99 -15.44 -10.11
C ASP A 127 -10.40 -14.04 -10.57
N TYR A 128 -9.44 -13.11 -10.68
CA TYR A 128 -9.70 -11.78 -11.24
C TYR A 128 -10.35 -11.86 -12.63
N LEU A 129 -9.85 -12.74 -13.51
CA LEU A 129 -10.28 -12.86 -14.90
C LEU A 129 -11.70 -13.39 -15.08
N LYS A 130 -12.29 -14.09 -14.09
CA LYS A 130 -13.68 -14.57 -14.11
C LYS A 130 -14.72 -13.47 -14.32
N ARG A 131 -14.36 -12.20 -14.09
CA ARG A 131 -15.24 -11.04 -14.32
C ARG A 131 -15.47 -10.71 -15.80
N GLY A 132 -14.61 -11.19 -16.70
CA GLY A 132 -14.65 -10.92 -18.13
C GLY A 132 -15.34 -12.03 -18.92
N SER A 133 -15.77 -11.72 -20.15
CA SER A 133 -16.15 -12.77 -21.10
C SER A 133 -14.93 -13.54 -21.59
N GLN A 134 -15.14 -14.71 -22.20
CA GLN A 134 -14.07 -15.50 -22.81
C GLN A 134 -13.25 -14.68 -23.83
N GLU A 135 -13.91 -13.84 -24.63
CA GLU A 135 -13.24 -12.95 -25.58
C GLU A 135 -12.40 -11.90 -24.87
N SER A 136 -12.93 -11.30 -23.80
CA SER A 136 -12.23 -10.27 -23.03
C SER A 136 -10.98 -10.84 -22.35
N VAL A 137 -11.07 -12.07 -21.81
CA VAL A 137 -9.93 -12.81 -21.26
C VAL A 137 -8.91 -13.13 -22.36
N LEU A 138 -9.34 -13.52 -23.56
CA LEU A 138 -8.45 -13.76 -24.68
C LEU A 138 -7.71 -12.48 -25.12
N LEU A 139 -8.42 -11.35 -25.21
CA LEU A 139 -7.81 -10.05 -25.48
C LEU A 139 -6.77 -9.70 -24.41
N PHE A 140 -7.09 -9.95 -23.13
CA PHE A 140 -6.19 -9.70 -22.02
C PHE A 140 -4.91 -10.52 -22.14
N ARG A 141 -5.02 -11.85 -22.34
CA ARG A 141 -3.85 -12.74 -22.44
C ARG A 141 -2.93 -12.37 -23.61
N VAL A 142 -3.48 -11.92 -24.72
CA VAL A 142 -2.68 -11.41 -25.85
C VAL A 142 -1.98 -10.10 -25.49
N LEU A 143 -2.69 -9.19 -24.82
CA LEU A 143 -2.13 -7.90 -24.39
C LEU A 143 -1.04 -8.06 -23.33
N ASP A 144 -1.29 -8.85 -22.29
CA ASP A 144 -0.37 -9.13 -21.18
C ASP A 144 0.96 -9.67 -21.71
N LYS A 145 0.90 -10.74 -22.52
CA LYS A 145 2.08 -11.31 -23.18
C LYS A 145 2.83 -10.28 -24.04
N ALA A 146 2.13 -9.34 -24.65
CA ALA A 146 2.76 -8.30 -25.44
C ALA A 146 3.40 -7.21 -24.58
N ILE A 147 2.80 -6.86 -23.43
CA ILE A 147 3.35 -5.88 -22.48
C ILE A 147 4.61 -6.42 -21.82
N LEU A 148 4.58 -7.66 -21.31
CA LEU A 148 5.72 -8.31 -20.65
C LEU A 148 6.92 -8.54 -21.59
N LYS A 149 6.71 -8.44 -22.92
CA LYS A 149 7.78 -8.53 -23.92
C LYS A 149 8.37 -7.18 -24.32
N ILE A 150 7.85 -6.06 -23.80
CA ILE A 150 8.37 -4.73 -24.13
C ILE A 150 9.78 -4.56 -23.57
N ASP A 151 10.00 -5.02 -22.34
CA ASP A 151 11.24 -4.90 -21.58
C ASP A 151 11.28 -5.99 -20.50
N GLY A 152 12.46 -6.52 -20.20
CA GLY A 152 12.66 -7.64 -19.25
C GLY A 152 12.37 -7.27 -17.80
N ASP A 153 12.41 -5.99 -17.46
CA ASP A 153 12.15 -5.49 -16.10
C ASP A 153 10.66 -5.24 -15.83
N ILE A 154 9.79 -5.54 -16.80
CA ILE A 154 8.34 -5.37 -16.64
C ILE A 154 7.76 -6.56 -15.89
N TYR A 155 7.05 -6.26 -14.82
CA TYR A 155 6.23 -7.22 -14.08
C TYR A 155 4.83 -6.66 -13.87
N ASN A 156 3.88 -7.55 -13.55
CA ASN A 156 2.51 -7.17 -13.24
C ASN A 156 2.11 -7.59 -11.81
N LYS A 157 1.11 -6.90 -11.26
CA LYS A 157 0.44 -7.25 -10.00
C LYS A 157 -1.06 -7.17 -10.18
N THR A 158 -1.76 -8.23 -9.79
CA THR A 158 -3.23 -8.25 -9.76
C THR A 158 -3.72 -7.59 -8.48
N HIS A 159 -4.61 -6.61 -8.64
CA HIS A 159 -5.34 -5.99 -7.55
C HIS A 159 -6.85 -6.18 -7.76
N LYS A 160 -7.65 -5.94 -6.72
CA LYS A 160 -9.12 -6.09 -6.71
C LYS A 160 -9.82 -5.60 -7.98
N TYR A 161 -9.42 -4.45 -8.53
CA TYR A 161 -10.10 -3.81 -9.65
C TYR A 161 -9.34 -3.79 -10.97
N ARG A 162 -8.01 -3.89 -10.96
CA ARG A 162 -7.14 -3.75 -12.13
C ARG A 162 -5.87 -4.58 -11.98
N ILE A 163 -5.26 -4.93 -13.11
CA ILE A 163 -3.92 -5.53 -13.17
C ILE A 163 -2.95 -4.42 -13.54
N TYR A 164 -1.94 -4.18 -12.70
CA TYR A 164 -0.99 -3.07 -12.83
C TYR A 164 0.34 -3.56 -13.38
N TYR A 165 0.94 -2.81 -14.30
CA TYR A 165 2.24 -3.11 -14.92
C TYR A 165 3.28 -2.07 -14.51
N TYR A 166 4.41 -2.55 -14.00
CA TYR A 166 5.52 -1.78 -13.46
C TYR A 166 6.74 -1.89 -14.39
N SER A 167 7.62 -0.90 -14.42
CA SER A 167 8.95 -1.03 -15.06
C SER A 167 10.03 -0.20 -14.36
N PRO A 168 10.89 -0.89 -13.60
CA PRO A 168 10.42 -1.62 -12.44
C PRO A 168 9.90 -0.67 -11.34
N LYS A 169 10.38 0.59 -11.30
CA LYS A 169 10.15 1.53 -10.19
C LYS A 169 8.77 2.18 -10.17
N ARG A 170 8.08 2.23 -11.31
CA ARG A 170 6.80 2.95 -11.46
C ARG A 170 5.81 2.16 -12.31
N VAL A 171 4.52 2.34 -12.00
CA VAL A 171 3.43 1.88 -12.86
C VAL A 171 3.42 2.74 -14.12
N PHE A 172 3.32 2.10 -15.28
CA PHE A 172 3.10 2.80 -16.56
C PHE A 172 1.80 2.41 -17.23
N ALA A 173 1.19 1.29 -16.85
CA ALA A 173 -0.09 0.87 -17.37
C ALA A 173 -0.88 0.07 -16.34
N ASN A 174 -2.20 0.09 -16.47
CA ASN A 174 -3.08 -0.84 -15.77
C ASN A 174 -4.26 -1.23 -16.66
N VAL A 175 -4.71 -2.48 -16.50
CA VAL A 175 -5.74 -3.09 -17.33
C VAL A 175 -6.91 -3.48 -16.44
N LYS A 176 -8.10 -2.98 -16.78
CA LYS A 176 -9.37 -3.47 -16.25
C LYS A 176 -9.99 -4.42 -17.28
N VAL A 177 -10.18 -5.67 -16.89
CA VAL A 177 -10.95 -6.63 -17.70
C VAL A 177 -12.43 -6.38 -17.44
N MET A 178 -13.19 -6.11 -18.50
CA MET A 178 -14.63 -5.84 -18.44
C MET A 178 -15.40 -7.03 -19.02
N LYS A 179 -16.73 -7.04 -18.86
CA LYS A 179 -17.59 -8.04 -19.53
C LYS A 179 -17.41 -8.04 -21.05
N LYS A 180 -17.19 -6.86 -21.65
CA LYS A 180 -16.96 -6.68 -23.09
C LYS A 180 -15.71 -5.82 -23.29
N GLY A 181 -14.57 -6.47 -23.53
CA GLY A 181 -13.31 -5.80 -23.83
C GLY A 181 -12.49 -5.38 -22.60
N LEU A 182 -11.50 -4.53 -22.85
CA LEU A 182 -10.53 -4.06 -21.86
C LEU A 182 -10.55 -2.53 -21.77
N ASN A 183 -10.39 -2.01 -20.57
CA ASN A 183 -10.08 -0.61 -20.33
C ASN A 183 -8.63 -0.50 -19.82
N VAL A 184 -7.77 0.09 -20.64
CA VAL A 184 -6.35 0.27 -20.32
C VAL A 184 -6.13 1.73 -19.98
N LEU A 185 -5.59 2.00 -18.79
CA LEU A 185 -4.98 3.29 -18.48
C LEU A 185 -3.48 3.17 -18.67
N LEU A 186 -2.86 4.20 -19.23
CA LEU A 186 -1.44 4.21 -19.52
C LEU A 186 -0.86 5.61 -19.35
N PHE A 187 0.40 5.67 -18.93
CA PHE A 187 1.14 6.91 -18.76
C PHE A 187 1.45 7.54 -20.12
N THR A 188 1.11 8.80 -20.29
CA THR A 188 1.30 9.56 -21.54
C THR A 188 2.28 10.72 -21.37
N ASN A 189 2.63 11.08 -20.13
CA ASN A 189 3.37 12.30 -19.82
C ASN A 189 2.78 13.53 -20.53
N ALA A 190 1.45 13.63 -20.56
CA ALA A 190 0.66 14.66 -21.25
C ALA A 190 0.86 14.72 -22.79
N LYS A 191 1.56 13.76 -23.38
CA LYS A 191 1.76 13.69 -24.84
C LYS A 191 0.59 12.99 -25.52
N LYS A 192 0.19 13.51 -26.69
CA LYS A 192 -0.77 12.81 -27.56
C LYS A 192 -0.21 11.45 -28.00
N ILE A 193 -1.02 10.40 -27.84
CA ILE A 193 -0.72 9.04 -28.31
C ILE A 193 -1.91 8.57 -29.15
N LYS A 194 -1.63 8.00 -30.33
CA LYS A 194 -2.68 7.54 -31.25
C LYS A 194 -3.57 6.48 -30.58
N GLY A 195 -4.88 6.71 -30.61
CA GLY A 195 -5.89 5.83 -30.02
C GLY A 195 -6.03 5.97 -28.49
N VAL A 196 -5.36 6.94 -27.88
CA VAL A 196 -5.41 7.18 -26.43
C VAL A 196 -6.17 8.49 -26.17
N GLU A 197 -7.25 8.37 -25.41
CA GLU A 197 -8.07 9.49 -24.93
C GLU A 197 -7.46 10.11 -23.68
N THR A 198 -7.62 11.42 -23.51
CA THR A 198 -7.31 12.12 -22.26
C THR A 198 -8.33 11.75 -21.18
N ILE A 199 -7.90 11.59 -19.93
CA ILE A 199 -8.80 11.20 -18.84
C ILE A 199 -9.55 12.40 -18.27
N SER A 200 -8.81 13.44 -17.89
CA SER A 200 -9.33 14.66 -17.29
C SER A 200 -8.35 15.80 -17.52
N LYS A 201 -8.84 17.04 -17.42
CA LYS A 201 -8.01 18.26 -17.43
C LYS A 201 -7.52 18.61 -16.02
N ASP A 202 -8.22 18.19 -14.97
CA ASP A 202 -7.96 18.62 -13.59
C ASP A 202 -7.17 17.59 -12.78
N TYR A 203 -7.13 16.34 -13.24
CA TYR A 203 -6.37 15.25 -12.62
C TYR A 203 -5.95 14.24 -13.69
N ALA A 204 -4.97 13.39 -13.40
CA ALA A 204 -4.49 12.38 -14.34
C ALA A 204 -4.04 12.98 -15.69
N GLN A 205 -3.55 14.23 -15.70
CA GLN A 205 -3.17 14.95 -16.91
C GLN A 205 -2.06 14.22 -17.69
N LYS A 206 -1.16 13.54 -16.96
CA LYS A 206 -0.11 12.70 -17.54
C LYS A 206 -0.54 11.27 -17.88
N TRP A 207 -1.83 10.97 -17.83
CA TRP A 207 -2.40 9.65 -18.09
C TRP A 207 -3.46 9.70 -19.19
N GLY A 208 -3.59 8.58 -19.87
CA GLY A 208 -4.56 8.40 -20.93
C GLY A 208 -5.30 7.08 -20.80
N ARG A 209 -6.31 6.91 -21.65
CA ARG A 209 -7.17 5.74 -21.69
C ARG A 209 -7.29 5.20 -23.11
N ILE A 210 -7.26 3.88 -23.26
CA ILE A 210 -7.62 3.19 -24.50
C ILE A 210 -8.51 2.00 -24.19
N TYR A 211 -9.53 1.80 -25.04
CA TYR A 211 -10.39 0.62 -24.99
C TYR A 211 -9.96 -0.40 -26.03
N ILE A 212 -10.03 -1.68 -25.68
CA ILE A 212 -9.75 -2.80 -26.60
C ILE A 212 -11.00 -3.67 -26.62
N ASN A 213 -11.81 -3.51 -27.66
CA ASN A 213 -13.08 -4.22 -27.81
C ASN A 213 -12.95 -5.41 -28.76
N SER A 214 -11.91 -5.43 -29.59
CA SER A 214 -11.66 -6.47 -30.57
C SER A 214 -10.16 -6.71 -30.80
N LYS A 215 -9.84 -7.76 -31.57
CA LYS A 215 -8.46 -8.06 -31.98
C LYS A 215 -7.84 -6.95 -32.85
N HIS A 216 -8.65 -6.14 -33.53
CA HIS A 216 -8.15 -5.05 -34.37
C HIS A 216 -7.53 -3.91 -33.54
N ASP A 217 -8.06 -3.69 -32.33
CA ASP A 217 -7.60 -2.62 -31.43
C ASP A 217 -6.25 -2.94 -30.79
N ILE A 218 -5.92 -4.24 -30.63
CA ILE A 218 -4.71 -4.72 -29.96
C ILE A 218 -3.44 -4.09 -30.55
N ARG A 219 -3.34 -4.01 -31.89
CA ARG A 219 -2.13 -3.45 -32.52
C ARG A 219 -1.91 -1.99 -32.13
N THR A 220 -2.98 -1.20 -32.04
CA THR A 220 -2.90 0.21 -31.63
C THR A 220 -2.54 0.32 -30.16
N ALA A 221 -3.18 -0.50 -29.31
CA ALA A 221 -2.88 -0.54 -27.88
C ALA A 221 -1.43 -0.92 -27.57
N ILE A 222 -0.88 -1.94 -28.23
CA ILE A 222 0.52 -2.36 -28.04
C ILE A 222 1.48 -1.21 -28.41
N ARG A 223 1.24 -0.48 -29.51
CA ARG A 223 2.07 0.68 -29.85
C ARG A 223 1.98 1.78 -28.80
N ALA A 224 0.78 2.03 -28.28
CA ALA A 224 0.57 3.02 -27.23
C ALA A 224 1.29 2.63 -25.93
N LEU A 225 1.21 1.36 -25.53
CA LEU A 225 1.89 0.82 -24.35
C LEU A 225 3.42 0.84 -24.47
N LYS A 226 3.97 0.55 -25.65
CA LYS A 226 5.41 0.73 -25.92
C LYS A 226 5.85 2.19 -25.78
N LYS A 227 5.04 3.14 -26.26
CA LYS A 227 5.33 4.57 -26.10
C LYS A 227 5.21 4.98 -24.63
N SER A 228 4.21 4.48 -23.92
CA SER A 228 4.01 4.71 -22.49
C SER A 228 5.19 4.22 -21.65
N HIS A 229 5.68 3.00 -21.92
CA HIS A 229 6.86 2.45 -21.29
C HIS A 229 8.09 3.35 -21.47
N LYS A 230 8.40 3.75 -22.71
CA LYS A 230 9.50 4.69 -22.99
C LYS A 230 9.37 6.02 -22.23
N LEU A 231 8.15 6.54 -22.11
CA LEU A 231 7.90 7.80 -21.41
C LEU A 231 8.08 7.66 -19.90
N ILE A 232 7.63 6.55 -19.29
CA ILE A 232 7.83 6.36 -17.86
C ILE A 232 9.31 6.21 -17.53
N THR A 233 10.07 5.49 -18.35
CA THR A 233 11.50 5.26 -18.14
C THR A 233 12.25 6.57 -18.22
N TYR A 234 11.99 7.36 -19.26
CA TYR A 234 12.54 8.71 -19.40
C TYR A 234 12.23 9.59 -18.18
N CYS A 235 10.98 9.63 -17.72
CA CYS A 235 10.63 10.46 -16.57
C CYS A 235 11.32 9.99 -15.28
N VAL A 236 11.43 8.68 -15.06
CA VAL A 236 12.12 8.12 -13.89
C VAL A 236 13.61 8.45 -13.92
N GLU A 237 14.27 8.33 -15.07
CA GLU A 237 15.70 8.66 -15.24
C GLU A 237 16.00 10.15 -15.04
N ASN A 238 15.03 11.02 -15.33
CA ASN A 238 15.17 12.48 -15.27
C ASN A 238 14.46 13.11 -14.05
N ASN A 239 14.04 12.31 -13.06
CA ASN A 239 13.31 12.77 -11.87
C ASN A 239 12.07 13.62 -12.15
N ILE A 240 11.37 13.37 -13.27
CA ILE A 240 10.15 14.07 -13.65
C ILE A 240 8.96 13.44 -12.92
N PRO A 241 8.06 14.22 -12.29
CA PRO A 241 6.89 13.69 -11.60
C PRO A 241 5.97 12.86 -12.49
N THR A 242 5.64 11.64 -12.03
CA THR A 242 4.80 10.65 -12.76
C THR A 242 3.50 10.31 -12.01
N GLY A 243 3.22 11.02 -10.91
CA GLY A 243 2.07 10.75 -10.05
C GLY A 243 0.73 10.94 -10.77
N TRP A 244 -0.34 10.40 -10.19
CA TRP A 244 -1.70 10.56 -10.72
C TRP A 244 -2.13 12.03 -10.78
N TYR A 245 -1.65 12.85 -9.85
CA TYR A 245 -1.91 14.29 -9.78
C TYR A 245 -0.75 15.15 -10.31
N ALA A 246 0.22 14.55 -11.00
CA ALA A 246 1.27 15.33 -11.64
C ALA A 246 0.68 16.14 -12.82
N GLU A 247 0.88 17.45 -12.77
CA GLU A 247 0.42 18.39 -13.80
C GLU A 247 1.25 18.26 -15.07
N ALA A 248 0.63 18.47 -16.22
CA ALA A 248 1.34 18.65 -17.47
C ALA A 248 2.22 19.90 -17.36
N ASP A 249 3.45 19.82 -17.85
CA ASP A 249 4.30 21.02 -17.94
C ASP A 249 3.59 22.02 -18.89
N GLU A 250 3.52 23.30 -18.51
CA GLU A 250 2.87 24.38 -19.27
C GLU A 250 3.44 24.55 -20.69
#